data_AF-L9WNL5-F1
#
_entry.id   AF-L9WNL5-F1
#
_cell.length_a   1.000
_cell.length_b   1.000
_cell.length_c   1.000
_cell.angle_alpha   90.00
_cell.angle_beta   90.00
_cell.angle_gamma   90.00
#
_symmetry.space_group_name_H-M   'P 1'
#
loop_
_entity.id
_entity.type
_entity.pdbx_description
1 polymer ?
#
loop_
_entity_poly.entity_id
_entity_poly.type
_entity_poly.pdbx_seq_one_letter_code
_entity_poly.pdbx_strand_id
1 'polypeptide(L)' 'MPHGQDVENDTSDITSEYECLQCGKIVTAETNPGECEACGGDFHNRAKSVE' A
#
# COMPACT_ATOMS: atom_id res chain seq x y z
N MET A 1 -14.48 9.63 -32.42
CA MET A 1 -14.39 9.21 -31.00
C MET A 1 -12.91 8.99 -30.68
N PRO A 2 -12.20 9.93 -30.03
CA PRO A 2 -10.83 9.68 -29.59
C PRO A 2 -10.87 9.02 -28.20
N HIS A 3 -10.18 7.89 -28.07
CA HIS A 3 -9.97 7.24 -26.78
C HIS A 3 -8.89 8.02 -26.02
N GLY A 4 -9.31 9.08 -25.33
CA GLY A 4 -8.50 9.83 -24.37
C GLY A 4 -8.41 9.06 -23.06
N GLN A 5 -7.76 7.90 -23.06
CA GLN A 5 -7.25 7.30 -21.84
C GLN A 5 -5.82 7.80 -21.65
N ASP A 6 -5.69 9.10 -21.39
CA ASP A 6 -4.56 9.57 -20.61
C ASP A 6 -4.89 9.15 -19.18
N VAL A 7 -4.49 7.93 -18.84
CA VAL A 7 -4.32 7.54 -17.45
C VAL A 7 -3.18 8.42 -16.99
N GLU A 8 -3.55 9.59 -16.46
CA GLU A 8 -2.70 10.37 -15.56
C GLU A 8 -2.33 9.39 -14.45
N ASN A 9 -1.19 8.73 -14.64
CA ASN A 9 -0.60 7.85 -13.66
C ASN A 9 -0.17 8.79 -12.54
N ASP A 10 -1.12 9.01 -11.62
CA ASP A 10 -0.97 9.71 -10.37
C ASP A 10 0.15 9.00 -9.60
N THR A 11 1.39 9.39 -9.91
CA THR A 11 2.61 8.86 -9.31
C THR A 11 3.16 9.87 -8.30
N SER A 12 2.39 10.92 -8.00
CA SER A 12 2.89 12.08 -7.25
C SER A 12 2.96 11.82 -5.75
N ASP A 13 2.35 10.75 -5.24
CA ASP A 13 2.50 10.29 -3.87
C ASP A 13 2.76 8.78 -3.88
N ILE A 14 4.03 8.36 -3.96
CA ILE A 14 4.47 6.96 -4.01
C ILE A 14 4.29 6.23 -2.66
N THR A 15 3.29 6.62 -1.88
CA THR A 15 2.93 5.94 -0.64
C THR A 15 2.06 4.74 -0.96
N SER A 16 2.41 3.59 -0.39
CA SER A 16 1.56 2.40 -0.41
C SER A 16 0.85 2.23 0.93
N GLU A 17 -0.35 1.66 0.88
CA GLU A 17 -1.02 1.18 2.08
C GLU A 17 -0.47 -0.18 2.49
N TYR A 18 -0.20 -0.34 3.77
CA TYR A 18 0.29 -1.55 4.39
C TYR A 18 -0.68 -2.01 5.48
N GLU A 19 -1.02 -3.28 5.48
CA GLU A 19 -1.91 -3.92 6.45
C GLU A 19 -1.15 -4.95 7.27
N CYS A 20 -1.31 -4.89 8.60
CA CYS A 20 -0.84 -5.94 9.49
C CYS A 20 -1.84 -7.10 9.49
N LEU A 21 -1.42 -8.28 9.03
CA LEU A 21 -2.27 -9.46 8.94
C LEU A 21 -2.57 -10.09 10.32
N GLN A 22 -1.92 -9.64 11.39
CA GLN A 22 -2.15 -10.15 12.75
C GLN A 22 -3.26 -9.38 13.49
N CYS A 23 -3.26 -8.05 13.41
CA CYS A 23 -4.20 -7.21 14.15
C CYS A 23 -5.11 -6.34 13.27
N GLY A 24 -4.90 -6.31 11.95
CA GLY A 24 -5.67 -5.50 11.01
C GLY A 24 -5.33 -4.01 11.00
N LYS A 25 -4.20 -3.59 11.59
CA LYS A 25 -3.74 -2.19 11.55
C LYS A 25 -3.34 -1.82 10.11
N ILE A 26 -3.81 -0.67 9.63
CA ILE A 26 -3.45 -0.14 8.31
C ILE A 26 -2.60 1.12 8.48
N VAL A 27 -1.50 1.20 7.75
CA VAL A 27 -0.59 2.36 7.72
C VAL A 27 -0.23 2.72 6.29
N THR A 28 0.01 3.99 6.01
CA THR A 28 0.43 4.48 4.70
C THR A 28 1.91 4.86 4.78
N ALA A 29 2.74 4.25 3.93
CA ALA A 29 4.18 4.46 3.94
C ALA A 29 4.77 4.39 2.53
N GLU A 30 5.81 5.17 2.26
CA GLU A 30 6.54 5.12 0.97
C GLU A 30 7.37 3.83 0.83
N THR A 31 7.78 3.25 1.96
CA THR A 31 8.60 2.03 2.04
C THR A 31 8.02 1.07 3.07
N ASN A 32 8.42 -0.21 3.01
CA ASN A 32 7.95 -1.23 3.94
C ASN A 32 8.18 -0.83 5.41
N PRO A 33 7.12 -0.63 6.21
CA PRO A 33 7.23 -0.14 7.59
C PRO A 33 7.79 -1.20 8.55
N GLY A 34 7.94 -2.45 8.11
CA GLY A 34 8.50 -3.53 8.92
C GLY A 34 7.47 -4.15 9.85
N GLU A 35 7.77 -4.18 11.14
CA GLU A 35 6.95 -4.82 12.17
C GLU A 35 5.90 -3.87 12.75
N CYS A 36 4.73 -4.41 13.07
CA CYS A 36 3.63 -3.70 13.69
C CYS A 36 3.87 -3.49 15.18
N GLU A 37 4.13 -2.24 15.58
CA GLU A 37 4.32 -1.86 16.99
C GLU A 37 3.14 -2.20 17.93
N ALA A 38 1.95 -2.48 17.37
CA ALA A 38 0.77 -2.80 18.17
C ALA A 38 0.69 -4.29 18.57
N CYS A 39 1.29 -5.19 17.80
CA CYS A 39 1.13 -6.64 18.00
C CYS A 39 2.37 -7.48 17.69
N GLY A 40 3.42 -6.88 17.14
CA GLY A 40 4.63 -7.58 16.69
C GLY A 40 4.46 -8.36 15.37
N GLY A 41 3.39 -8.12 14.61
CA GLY A 41 3.17 -8.78 13.32
C GLY A 41 3.71 -8.00 12.13
N ASP A 42 4.04 -8.67 11.02
CA ASP A 42 4.55 -7.99 9.82
C ASP A 42 3.47 -7.22 9.04
N PHE A 43 3.87 -6.09 8.47
CA PHE A 43 3.05 -5.30 7.56
C PHE A 43 3.18 -5.80 6.11
N HIS A 44 2.05 -5.96 5.44
CA HIS A 44 1.96 -6.37 4.04
C HIS A 44 1.40 -5.25 3.18
N ASN A 45 2.09 -4.96 2.07
CA ASN A 45 1.66 -3.95 1.10
C ASN A 45 0.35 -4.40 0.41
N ARG A 46 -0.72 -3.63 0.55
CA ARG A 46 -2.02 -3.87 -0.11
C ARG A 46 -2.05 -3.45 -1.57
N ALA A 47 -1.18 -2.53 -1.98
CA ALA A 47 -1.06 -2.09 -3.37
C ALA A 47 -0.35 -3.13 -4.26
N LYS A 48 0.42 -4.05 -3.67
CA LYS A 48 0.89 -5.26 -4.33
C LYS A 48 -0.17 -6.35 -4.16
N SER A 49 -0.93 -6.61 -5.22
CA SER A 49 -1.82 -7.78 -5.31
C SER A 49 -1.03 -9.05 -4.94
N VAL A 50 -1.52 -9.81 -3.96
CA VAL A 50 -1.11 -11.22 -3.78
C VAL A 50 -1.81 -12.01 -4.89
N GLU A 51 -1.02 -12.60 -5.79
CA GLU A 51 -1.48 -13.51 -6.87
C GLU A 51 -1.49 -14.96 -6.38
#